data_AF-A0A418GJN2-F1
#
_entry.id   AF-A0A418GJN2-F1
#
_cell.length_a   1.000
_cell.length_b   1.000
_cell.length_c   1.000
_cell.angle_alpha   90.00
_cell.angle_beta   90.00
_cell.angle_gamma   90.00
#
_symmetry.space_group_name_H-M   'P 1'
#
loop_
_entity.id
_entity.type
_entity.pdbx_description
1 polymer ?
#
loop_
_entity_poly.entity_id
_entity_poly.type
_entity_poly.pdbx_seq_one_letter_code
_entity_poly.pdbx_strand_id
1 'polypeptide(L)'
;LWQRCVEMSPEFADGWRGLAIHAWNKQHDYELAARYLDNAYQLAPQDARLLFERDLLDKLSGVTPEKRLARLENNLEIALKRDDMTAELLNLWHLTGQADKAADILATRKFHP
;
A
#
# COMPACT_ATOMS: atom_id res chain seq x y z
N LEU A 1 0.55 -17.89 15.58
CA LEU A 1 -0.41 -18.35 14.55
C LEU A 1 0.08 -17.95 13.16
N TRP A 2 0.19 -16.65 12.84
CA TRP A 2 0.65 -16.15 11.53
C TRP A 2 2.04 -16.64 11.11
N GLN A 3 3.01 -16.68 12.04
CA GLN A 3 4.35 -17.20 11.74
C GLN A 3 4.33 -18.66 11.29
N ARG A 4 3.54 -19.51 11.97
CA ARG A 4 3.34 -20.90 11.55
C ARG A 4 2.62 -21.00 10.20
N CYS A 5 1.71 -20.09 9.89
CA CYS A 5 1.03 -20.07 8.59
C CYS A 5 2.03 -19.83 7.45
N VAL A 6 2.94 -18.85 7.58
CA VAL A 6 3.93 -18.60 6.52
C VAL A 6 5.05 -19.64 6.49
N GLU A 7 5.34 -20.32 7.60
CA GLU A 7 6.26 -21.46 7.63
C GLU A 7 5.68 -22.67 6.89
N MET A 8 4.36 -22.90 7.00
CA MET A 8 3.67 -24.02 6.34
C MET A 8 3.27 -23.71 4.89
N SER A 9 2.97 -22.45 4.58
CA SER A 9 2.57 -21.98 3.26
C SER A 9 3.17 -20.60 2.97
N PRO A 10 4.45 -20.53 2.58
CA PRO A 10 5.15 -19.28 2.26
C PRO A 10 4.52 -18.49 1.12
N GLU A 11 3.70 -19.10 0.29
CA GLU A 11 2.98 -18.48 -0.81
C GLU A 11 1.68 -17.76 -0.39
N PHE A 12 1.28 -17.90 0.88
CA PHE A 12 0.03 -17.32 1.37
C PHE A 12 0.17 -15.84 1.76
N ALA A 13 -0.15 -14.94 0.83
CA ALA A 13 -0.01 -13.48 0.99
C ALA A 13 -0.69 -12.93 2.26
N ASP A 14 -1.89 -13.40 2.62
CA ASP A 14 -2.60 -12.94 3.83
C ASP A 14 -1.85 -13.31 5.13
N GLY A 15 -1.07 -14.40 5.12
CA GLY A 15 -0.22 -14.78 6.25
C GLY A 15 0.89 -13.75 6.48
N TRP A 16 1.54 -13.31 5.41
CA TRP A 16 2.55 -12.26 5.44
C TRP A 16 1.98 -10.91 5.83
N ARG A 17 0.80 -10.54 5.30
CA ARG A 17 0.05 -9.36 5.72
C ARG A 17 -0.24 -9.38 7.22
N GLY A 18 -0.71 -10.52 7.75
CA GLY A 18 -0.95 -10.70 9.19
C GLY A 18 0.31 -10.51 10.03
N LEU A 19 1.45 -11.00 9.57
CA LEU A 19 2.74 -10.77 10.21
C LEU A 19 3.17 -9.30 10.18
N ALA A 20 2.95 -8.60 9.07
CA ALA A 20 3.27 -7.17 8.97
C ALA A 20 2.47 -6.34 9.98
N ILE A 21 1.17 -6.58 10.07
CA ILE A 21 0.29 -5.90 11.03
C ILE A 21 0.75 -6.18 12.46
N HIS A 22 1.16 -7.42 12.76
CA HIS A 22 1.70 -7.77 14.07
C HIS A 22 3.02 -7.06 14.38
N ALA A 23 3.97 -7.06 13.43
CA ALA A 23 5.26 -6.38 13.58
C ALA A 23 5.08 -4.89 13.86
N TRP A 24 4.21 -4.21 13.11
CA TRP A 24 3.90 -2.81 13.36
C TRP A 24 3.20 -2.57 14.70
N ASN A 25 2.08 -3.26 14.96
CA ASN A 25 1.24 -2.95 16.12
C ASN A 25 1.81 -3.42 17.47
N LYS A 26 2.64 -4.47 17.48
CA LYS A 26 3.16 -5.08 18.72
C LYS A 26 4.63 -4.84 18.95
N GLN A 27 5.41 -4.69 17.87
CA GLN A 27 6.86 -4.54 17.96
C GLN A 27 7.29 -3.12 17.59
N HIS A 28 6.39 -2.31 17.00
CA HIS A 28 6.70 -0.99 16.46
C HIS A 28 7.89 -1.01 15.48
N ASP A 29 8.08 -2.17 14.82
CA ASP A 29 9.18 -2.39 13.90
C ASP A 29 8.72 -2.11 12.48
N TYR A 30 9.03 -0.90 12.00
CA TYR A 30 8.73 -0.46 10.65
C TYR A 30 9.40 -1.36 9.60
N GLU A 31 10.70 -1.64 9.76
CA GLU A 31 11.46 -2.34 8.72
C GLU A 31 10.97 -3.76 8.54
N LEU A 32 10.63 -4.43 9.64
CA LEU A 32 10.08 -5.78 9.59
C LEU A 32 8.67 -5.78 9.00
N ALA A 33 7.80 -4.84 9.40
CA ALA A 33 6.46 -4.71 8.83
C ALA A 33 6.50 -4.42 7.32
N ALA A 34 7.41 -3.54 6.89
CA ALA A 34 7.66 -3.22 5.50
C ALA A 34 8.07 -4.46 4.70
N ARG A 35 9.06 -5.21 5.19
CA ARG A 35 9.53 -6.46 4.55
C ARG A 35 8.39 -7.48 4.38
N TYR A 36 7.54 -7.65 5.40
CA TYR A 36 6.41 -8.56 5.31
C TYR A 36 5.34 -8.11 4.33
N LEU A 37 5.02 -6.81 4.26
CA LEU A 37 4.10 -6.27 3.25
C LEU A 37 4.68 -6.35 1.83
N ASP A 38 5.97 -6.08 1.66
CA ASP A 38 6.65 -6.19 0.37
C ASP A 38 6.61 -7.64 -0.13
N ASN A 39 6.82 -8.63 0.75
CA ASN A 39 6.68 -10.04 0.41
C ASN A 39 5.22 -10.43 0.08
N ALA A 40 4.26 -9.96 0.89
CA ALA A 40 2.84 -10.19 0.61
C ALA A 40 2.47 -9.64 -0.78
N TYR A 41 2.95 -8.44 -1.12
CA TYR A 41 2.68 -7.81 -2.40
C TYR A 41 3.33 -8.55 -3.57
N GLN A 42 4.53 -9.09 -3.41
CA GLN A 42 5.16 -9.92 -4.45
C GLN A 42 4.37 -11.20 -4.74
N LEU A 43 3.73 -11.78 -3.73
CA LEU A 43 2.89 -12.98 -3.87
C LEU A 43 1.52 -12.66 -4.49
N ALA A 44 0.99 -11.46 -4.26
CA ALA A 44 -0.29 -11.01 -4.80
C ALA A 44 -0.22 -9.57 -5.34
N PRO A 45 0.51 -9.33 -6.45
CA PRO A 45 0.77 -7.97 -6.95
C PRO A 45 -0.49 -7.27 -7.48
N GLN A 46 -1.55 -8.05 -7.71
CA GLN A 46 -2.85 -7.57 -8.17
C GLN A 46 -3.79 -7.16 -7.01
N ASP A 47 -3.42 -7.44 -5.75
CA ASP A 47 -4.19 -7.03 -4.57
C ASP A 47 -3.86 -5.58 -4.19
N ALA A 48 -4.73 -4.65 -4.61
CA ALA A 48 -4.59 -3.23 -4.32
C ALA A 48 -4.62 -2.89 -2.82
N ARG A 49 -5.18 -3.76 -1.98
CA ARG A 49 -5.15 -3.59 -0.51
C ARG A 49 -3.73 -3.67 0.04
N LEU A 50 -2.88 -4.55 -0.52
CA LEU A 50 -1.49 -4.69 -0.07
C LEU A 50 -0.66 -3.47 -0.44
N LEU A 51 -0.88 -2.91 -1.63
CA LEU A 51 -0.27 -1.64 -2.03
C LEU A 51 -0.70 -0.50 -1.09
N PHE A 52 -1.99 -0.42 -0.78
CA PHE A 52 -2.53 0.57 0.16
C PHE A 52 -1.94 0.45 1.56
N GLU A 53 -1.88 -0.76 2.12
CA GLU A 53 -1.34 -0.96 3.47
C GLU A 53 0.17 -0.68 3.54
N ARG A 54 0.91 -0.98 2.47
CA ARG A 54 2.34 -0.65 2.37
C ARG A 54 2.58 0.85 2.35
N ASP A 55 1.74 1.58 1.61
CA ASP A 55 1.79 3.04 1.53
C ASP A 55 1.30 3.71 2.84
N LEU A 56 0.28 3.15 3.48
CA LEU A 56 -0.18 3.57 4.81
C LEU A 56 0.92 3.42 5.87
N LEU A 57 1.66 2.30 5.84
CA LEU A 57 2.81 2.11 6.74
C LEU A 57 3.87 3.20 6.52
N ASP A 58 4.21 3.49 5.26
CA ASP A 58 5.15 4.55 4.91
C ASP A 58 4.67 5.93 5.38
N LYS A 59 3.37 6.22 5.24
CA LYS A 59 2.74 7.45 5.74
C LYS A 59 2.90 7.58 7.26
N LEU A 60 2.59 6.52 8.00
CA LEU A 60 2.67 6.50 9.46
C LEU A 60 4.11 6.63 9.97
N SER A 61 5.08 6.16 9.20
CA SER A 61 6.51 6.26 9.54
C SER A 61 7.20 7.52 9.01
N GLY A 62 6.46 8.45 8.39
CA GLY A 62 6.98 9.74 7.96
C GLY A 62 7.84 9.68 6.68
N VAL A 63 7.67 8.65 5.85
CA VAL A 63 8.30 8.59 4.53
C VAL A 63 7.74 9.73 3.66
N THR A 64 8.62 10.37 2.90
CA THR A 64 8.25 11.58 2.15
C THR A 64 7.20 11.28 1.07
N PRO A 65 6.30 12.24 0.77
CA PRO A 65 5.29 12.09 -0.27
C PRO A 65 5.85 11.69 -1.64
N GLU A 66 7.04 12.17 -2.01
CA GLU A 66 7.67 11.90 -3.32
C GLU A 66 8.06 10.43 -3.46
N LYS A 67 8.63 9.83 -2.39
CA LYS A 67 9.00 8.41 -2.39
C LYS A 67 7.76 7.52 -2.45
N ARG A 68 6.72 7.90 -1.70
CA ARG A 68 5.43 7.19 -1.69
C ARG A 68 4.76 7.28 -3.06
N LEU A 69 4.72 8.47 -3.64
CA LEU A 69 4.15 8.71 -4.96
C LEU A 69 4.85 7.88 -6.04
N ALA A 70 6.18 7.87 -6.06
CA ALA A 70 6.94 7.08 -7.04
C ALA A 70 6.57 5.58 -7.00
N ARG A 71 6.30 5.03 -5.80
CA ARG A 71 5.82 3.64 -5.66
C ARG A 71 4.43 3.46 -6.26
N LEU A 72 3.51 4.39 -6.01
CA LEU A 72 2.15 4.31 -6.53
C LEU A 72 2.08 4.52 -8.04
N GLU A 73 2.86 5.45 -8.59
CA GLU A 73 2.94 5.67 -10.04
C GLU A 73 3.53 4.44 -10.76
N ASN A 74 4.52 3.77 -10.17
CA ASN A 74 5.03 2.49 -10.69
C ASN A 74 3.99 1.36 -10.66
N ASN A 75 2.93 1.48 -9.87
CA ASN A 75 1.86 0.51 -9.74
C ASN A 75 0.49 1.13 -10.04
N LEU A 76 0.45 2.09 -10.98
CA LEU A 76 -0.72 2.95 -11.23
C LEU A 76 -1.99 2.14 -11.52
N GLU A 77 -1.89 1.09 -12.34
CA GLU A 77 -3.03 0.22 -12.64
C GLU A 77 -3.67 -0.35 -11.37
N ILE A 78 -2.83 -0.77 -10.41
CA ILE A 78 -3.26 -1.34 -9.14
C ILE A 78 -3.80 -0.25 -8.21
N ALA A 79 -3.14 0.91 -8.17
CA ALA A 79 -3.57 2.05 -7.37
C ALA A 79 -4.98 2.53 -7.75
N LEU A 80 -5.35 2.41 -9.02
CA LEU A 80 -6.66 2.77 -9.56
C LEU A 80 -7.74 1.69 -9.36
N LYS A 81 -7.43 0.50 -8.84
CA LYS A 81 -8.44 -0.57 -8.64
C LYS A 81 -9.37 -0.32 -7.45
N ARG A 82 -8.89 0.39 -6.44
CA ARG A 82 -9.61 0.62 -5.18
C ARG A 82 -9.71 2.10 -4.85
N ASP A 83 -10.85 2.50 -4.30
CA ASP A 83 -11.17 3.92 -4.12
C ASP A 83 -10.33 4.60 -3.04
N ASP A 84 -10.00 3.91 -1.96
CA ASP A 84 -9.13 4.44 -0.90
C ASP A 84 -7.68 4.61 -1.37
N MET A 85 -7.17 3.64 -2.13
CA MET A 85 -5.84 3.74 -2.74
C MET A 85 -5.80 4.84 -3.80
N THR A 86 -6.87 4.97 -4.60
CA THR A 86 -6.98 6.06 -5.58
C THR A 86 -7.02 7.41 -4.86
N ALA A 87 -7.80 7.56 -3.79
CA ALA A 87 -7.88 8.79 -3.02
C ALA A 87 -6.51 9.21 -2.44
N GLU A 88 -5.73 8.27 -1.93
CA GLU A 88 -4.37 8.56 -1.44
C GLU A 88 -3.40 8.93 -2.57
N LEU A 89 -3.51 8.31 -3.76
CA LEU A 89 -2.74 8.72 -4.94
C LEU A 89 -3.07 10.16 -5.36
N LEU A 90 -4.35 10.53 -5.40
CA LEU A 90 -4.77 11.91 -5.69
C LEU A 90 -4.20 12.90 -4.67
N ASN A 91 -4.24 12.54 -3.39
CA ASN A 91 -3.64 13.34 -2.33
C ASN A 91 -2.12 13.51 -2.52
N LEU A 92 -1.41 12.45 -2.91
CA LEU A 92 0.03 12.52 -3.16
C LEU A 92 0.39 13.36 -4.39
N TRP A 93 -0.40 13.27 -5.47
CA TRP A 93 -0.25 14.19 -6.60
C TRP A 93 -0.47 15.64 -6.19
N HIS A 94 -1.49 15.92 -5.37
CA HIS A 94 -1.72 17.27 -4.85
C HIS A 94 -0.53 17.77 -4.00
N LEU A 95 -0.06 16.98 -3.05
CA LEU A 95 1.06 17.33 -2.16
C LEU A 95 2.38 17.56 -2.91
N THR A 96 2.57 16.91 -4.06
CA THR A 96 3.79 17.04 -4.88
C THR A 96 3.64 18.04 -6.03
N GLY A 97 2.55 18.81 -6.07
CA GLY A 97 2.32 19.86 -7.07
C GLY A 97 1.82 19.37 -8.43
N GLN A 98 1.39 18.11 -8.54
CA GLN A 98 0.87 17.48 -9.76
C GLN A 98 -0.67 17.48 -9.79
N ALA A 99 -1.27 18.60 -9.38
CA ALA A 99 -2.71 18.71 -9.17
C ALA A 99 -3.55 18.43 -10.44
N ASP A 100 -3.02 18.73 -11.62
CA ASP A 100 -3.70 18.50 -12.90
C ASP A 100 -4.00 17.00 -13.12
N LYS A 101 -3.06 16.10 -12.80
CA LYS A 101 -3.27 14.65 -12.87
C LYS A 101 -4.40 14.19 -11.96
N ALA A 102 -4.50 14.79 -10.76
CA ALA A 102 -5.55 14.47 -9.83
C ALA A 102 -6.94 14.94 -10.34
N ALA A 103 -6.99 16.12 -10.97
CA ALA A 103 -8.21 16.66 -11.55
C ALA A 103 -8.77 15.75 -12.67
N ASP A 104 -7.91 15.23 -13.53
CA ASP A 104 -8.31 14.34 -14.64
C ASP A 104 -8.99 13.05 -14.14
N ILE A 105 -8.45 12.44 -13.08
CA ILE A 105 -9.03 11.24 -12.49
C ILE A 105 -10.34 11.55 -11.75
N LEU A 106 -10.41 12.67 -11.02
CA LEU A 106 -11.64 13.09 -10.34
C LEU A 106 -12.78 13.38 -11.31
N ALA A 107 -12.46 13.89 -12.51
CA ALA A 107 -13.46 14.18 -13.54
C ALA A 107 -14.07 12.91 -14.17
N THR A 108 -13.32 11.80 -14.17
CA THR A 108 -13.68 10.57 -14.90
C THR A 108 -14.14 9.43 -13.99
N ARG A 109 -13.69 9.40 -12.74
CA ARG A 109 -13.98 8.32 -11.79
C ARG A 109 -15.17 8.65 -10.89
N LYS A 110 -16.09 7.69 -10.72
CA LYS A 110 -17.08 7.70 -9.64
C LYS A 110 -16.55 6.92 -8.44
N PHE A 111 -16.35 7.61 -7.33
CA PHE A 111 -16.01 7.00 -6.05
C PHE A 111 -17.28 6.47 -5.37
N HIS A 112 -17.19 5.28 -4.79
CA HIS A 112 -18.28 4.66 -4.04
C HIS A 112 -18.07 4.92 -2.53
N PRO A 113 -19.13 5.24 -1.76
CA PRO A 113 -19.05 5.45 -0.31
C PRO A 113 -18.72 4.19 0.49
#